data_AF-A0A7Z6U2I6-F1
#
_entry.id   AF-A0A7Z6U2I6-F1
#
_cell.length_a   1.000
_cell.length_b   1.000
_cell.length_c   1.000
_cell.angle_alpha   90.00
_cell.angle_beta   90.00
_cell.angle_gamma   90.00
#
_symmetry.space_group_name_H-M   'P 1'
#
loop_
_entity.id
_entity.type
_entity.pdbx_description
1 polymer ?
#
loop_
_entity_poly.entity_id
_entity_poly.type
_entity_poly.pdbx_seq_one_letter_code
_entity_poly.pdbx_strand_id
1 'polypeptide(L)'
;MTMSPEIVRPHVRPALLKPALGVLIASVAMTLVGQAFAQDSASTQSQSILGDRFNVNFGLGMAVLPRYMGADEYRSQVLPMLTVQRGIFFADTARGVGLQWQSDSGFGASAALNYDFGRTEKNSTNRPGSNELIGMGTVKGATVGDFMISQQLTPWLSASAEAELRVAGEKRGNRYRLGFEGIAYHSQTDTVTLDIDAHAGDGRYNQTYFGVSPIQSQRTGFSRFTADSGIYAYSAALAWQHTFDAHWSTVASVGVTHYTDQTRGSPLVETDAEGSGLIALNYAF
;
A
#
# COMPACT_ATOMS: atom_id res chain seq x y z
N MET A 1 -63.76 36.76 -8.38
CA MET A 1 -62.45 36.78 -9.06
C MET A 1 -61.44 36.28 -8.06
N THR A 2 -61.03 35.04 -8.20
CA THR A 2 -60.31 34.19 -7.22
C THR A 2 -58.81 34.48 -7.23
N MET A 3 -58.25 34.81 -6.06
CA MET A 3 -56.80 34.87 -5.83
C MET A 3 -56.30 33.48 -5.44
N SER A 4 -55.38 32.92 -6.24
CA SER A 4 -54.59 31.73 -5.89
C SER A 4 -53.26 32.17 -5.26
N PRO A 5 -52.77 31.50 -4.19
CA PRO A 5 -51.46 31.77 -3.64
C PRO A 5 -50.37 31.03 -4.41
N GLU A 6 -49.28 31.73 -4.73
CA GLU A 6 -48.09 31.22 -5.38
C GLU A 6 -47.18 30.53 -4.35
N ILE A 7 -47.01 29.21 -4.49
CA ILE A 7 -46.15 28.40 -3.61
C ILE A 7 -44.71 28.50 -4.11
N VAL A 8 -43.86 29.22 -3.38
CA VAL A 8 -42.40 29.26 -3.58
C VAL A 8 -41.81 27.91 -3.16
N ARG A 9 -41.30 27.13 -4.13
CA ARG A 9 -40.52 25.91 -3.85
C ARG A 9 -39.05 26.26 -3.61
N PRO A 10 -38.43 25.84 -2.50
CA PRO A 10 -37.00 26.01 -2.32
C PRO A 10 -36.22 25.07 -3.27
N HIS A 11 -35.28 25.64 -4.01
CA HIS A 11 -34.28 24.88 -4.78
C HIS A 11 -33.30 24.18 -3.83
N VAL A 12 -33.56 22.91 -3.56
CA VAL A 12 -32.57 22.01 -2.94
C VAL A 12 -31.55 21.67 -4.02
N ARG A 13 -30.34 22.24 -3.91
CA ARG A 13 -29.19 21.81 -4.72
C ARG A 13 -28.86 20.37 -4.33
N PRO A 14 -28.74 19.41 -5.28
CA PRO A 14 -28.24 18.09 -4.94
C PRO A 14 -26.78 18.23 -4.52
N ALA A 15 -26.49 17.91 -3.27
CA ALA A 15 -25.12 17.69 -2.82
C ALA A 15 -24.57 16.50 -3.61
N LEU A 16 -23.64 16.76 -4.54
CA LEU A 16 -22.81 15.71 -5.11
C LEU A 16 -22.07 15.04 -3.96
N LEU A 17 -22.54 13.86 -3.54
CA LEU A 17 -21.70 12.90 -2.83
C LEU A 17 -20.56 12.55 -3.78
N LYS A 18 -19.39 13.14 -3.53
CA LYS A 18 -18.15 12.64 -4.10
C LYS A 18 -17.94 11.24 -3.53
N PRO A 19 -17.82 10.18 -4.35
CA PRO A 19 -17.37 8.90 -3.82
C PRO A 19 -15.96 9.13 -3.26
N ALA A 20 -15.81 9.00 -1.95
CA ALA A 20 -14.53 9.02 -1.26
C ALA A 20 -13.81 7.70 -1.54
N LEU A 21 -13.39 7.48 -2.78
CA LEU A 21 -12.44 6.42 -3.12
C LEU A 21 -11.04 7.01 -2.94
N GLY A 22 -10.57 7.00 -1.70
CA GLY A 22 -9.27 7.51 -1.34
C GLY A 22 -8.69 6.62 -0.27
N VAL A 23 -8.05 5.54 -0.69
CA VAL A 23 -7.19 4.74 0.17
C VAL A 23 -6.12 4.14 -0.72
N LEU A 24 -4.85 4.50 -0.48
CA LEU A 24 -3.76 3.54 -0.60
C LEU A 24 -2.59 3.92 0.30
N ILE A 25 -2.06 2.89 0.94
CA ILE A 25 -0.92 2.88 1.84
C ILE A 25 0.34 2.79 0.99
N ALA A 26 1.44 3.42 1.43
CA ALA A 26 2.76 3.03 0.96
C ALA A 26 2.99 1.59 1.42
N SER A 27 2.73 0.66 0.50
CA SER A 27 2.75 -0.81 0.58
C SER A 27 3.36 -1.42 1.86
N VAL A 28 2.50 -1.77 2.83
CA VAL A 28 2.69 -3.06 3.51
C VAL A 28 2.07 -4.06 2.56
N ALA A 29 2.86 -4.55 1.61
CA ALA A 29 2.44 -5.67 0.79
C ALA A 29 2.48 -6.91 1.69
N MET A 30 1.41 -7.12 2.47
CA MET A 30 1.13 -8.47 2.95
C MET A 30 0.88 -9.29 1.69
N THR A 31 1.87 -10.05 1.27
CA THR A 31 1.61 -11.28 0.55
C THR A 31 0.63 -12.03 1.43
N LEU A 32 -0.65 -12.04 1.05
CA LEU A 32 -1.58 -13.03 1.55
C LEU A 32 -0.86 -14.34 1.29
N VAL A 33 -0.29 -14.94 2.35
CA VAL A 33 0.24 -16.29 2.30
C VAL A 33 -0.91 -17.08 1.74
N GLY A 34 -0.79 -17.45 0.46
CA GLY A 34 -1.79 -18.23 -0.21
C GLY A 34 -2.06 -19.39 0.73
N GLN A 35 -3.32 -19.61 1.10
CA GLN A 35 -3.73 -20.75 1.88
C GLN A 35 -3.37 -22.00 1.08
N ALA A 36 -2.13 -22.42 1.23
CA ALA A 36 -1.51 -23.46 0.43
C ALA A 36 -1.40 -24.73 1.27
N PHE A 37 -2.35 -25.01 2.17
CA PHE A 37 -2.42 -26.31 2.86
C PHE A 37 -3.88 -26.69 3.17
N ALA A 38 -4.60 -27.11 2.14
CA ALA A 38 -5.59 -28.19 2.19
C ALA A 38 -6.18 -28.40 0.78
N GLN A 39 -5.38 -28.93 -0.16
CA GLN A 39 -5.94 -29.51 -1.37
C GLN A 39 -5.62 -31.00 -1.33
N ASP A 40 -6.68 -31.76 -1.03
CA ASP A 40 -6.73 -33.21 -1.08
C ASP A 40 -5.97 -33.73 -2.31
N SER A 41 -5.11 -34.72 -2.08
CA SER A 41 -4.42 -35.47 -3.11
C SER A 41 -5.41 -36.26 -3.97
N ALA A 42 -6.08 -35.62 -4.95
CA ALA A 42 -6.81 -36.30 -6.00
C ALA A 42 -7.20 -35.35 -7.16
N SER A 43 -6.28 -35.12 -8.10
CA SER A 43 -6.49 -35.19 -9.56
C SER A 43 -5.45 -34.37 -10.33
N THR A 44 -4.67 -35.06 -11.16
CA THR A 44 -3.85 -34.46 -12.22
C THR A 44 -4.74 -33.97 -13.36
N GLN A 45 -5.61 -33.00 -13.09
CA GLN A 45 -6.20 -32.16 -14.13
C GLN A 45 -5.36 -30.90 -14.22
N SER A 46 -4.88 -30.60 -15.42
CA SER A 46 -4.25 -29.33 -15.76
C SER A 46 -5.15 -28.20 -15.26
N GLN A 47 -4.85 -27.64 -14.08
CA GLN A 47 -5.58 -26.51 -13.54
C GLN A 47 -5.39 -25.38 -14.56
N SER A 48 -6.48 -24.98 -15.20
CA SER A 48 -6.45 -23.91 -16.19
C SER A 48 -5.84 -22.65 -15.56
N ILE A 49 -4.80 -22.09 -16.18
CA ILE A 49 -4.16 -20.85 -15.71
C ILE A 49 -5.15 -19.68 -15.59
N LEU A 50 -6.24 -19.75 -16.36
CA LEU A 50 -7.29 -18.72 -16.36
C LEU A 50 -8.26 -18.88 -15.18
N GLY A 51 -8.21 -20.02 -14.48
CA GLY A 51 -9.15 -20.37 -13.41
C GLY A 51 -10.58 -20.61 -13.92
N ASP A 52 -11.36 -21.33 -13.12
CA ASP A 52 -12.78 -21.59 -13.33
C ASP A 52 -13.65 -20.92 -12.26
N ARG A 53 -13.09 -20.64 -11.08
CA ARG A 53 -13.78 -20.02 -9.93
C ARG A 53 -13.29 -18.61 -9.63
N PHE A 54 -14.20 -17.80 -9.09
CA PHE A 54 -13.88 -16.51 -8.49
C PHE A 54 -13.74 -16.67 -6.98
N ASN A 55 -12.61 -16.20 -6.45
CA ASN A 55 -12.42 -16.01 -5.02
C ASN A 55 -12.65 -14.54 -4.73
N VAL A 56 -13.60 -14.24 -3.85
CA VAL A 56 -13.95 -12.86 -3.47
C VAL A 56 -13.76 -12.73 -1.98
N ASN A 57 -12.97 -11.73 -1.58
CA ASN A 57 -12.73 -11.41 -0.19
C ASN A 57 -13.06 -9.94 0.04
N PHE A 58 -13.85 -9.66 1.06
CA PHE A 58 -14.10 -8.32 1.54
C PHE A 58 -13.50 -8.15 2.93
N GLY A 59 -12.81 -7.05 3.16
CA GLY A 59 -12.23 -6.72 4.44
C GLY A 59 -12.51 -5.28 4.84
N LEU A 60 -12.46 -5.04 6.14
CA LEU A 60 -12.49 -3.70 6.71
C LEU A 60 -11.43 -3.62 7.79
N GLY A 61 -10.51 -2.68 7.62
CA GLY A 61 -9.43 -2.44 8.56
C GLY A 61 -9.33 -1.01 9.03
N MET A 62 -8.46 -0.83 10.02
CA MET A 62 -7.99 0.46 10.49
C MET A 62 -6.47 0.42 10.53
N ALA A 63 -5.83 1.51 10.11
CA ALA A 63 -4.40 1.67 10.24
C ALA A 63 -4.03 2.99 10.91
N VAL A 64 -2.94 2.95 11.67
CA VAL A 64 -2.25 4.13 12.20
C VAL A 64 -0.91 4.20 11.48
N LEU A 65 -0.71 5.27 10.72
CA LEU A 65 0.47 5.45 9.88
C LEU A 65 1.03 6.86 10.07
N PRO A 66 2.32 7.06 9.79
CA PRO A 66 2.90 8.39 9.67
C PRO A 66 2.11 9.20 8.63
N ARG A 67 2.00 10.51 8.87
CA ARG A 67 1.28 11.40 7.95
C ARG A 67 1.89 11.40 6.56
N TYR A 68 3.19 11.27 6.47
CA TYR A 68 3.97 11.07 5.26
C TYR A 68 5.30 10.40 5.63
N MET A 69 6.10 9.99 4.64
CA MET A 69 7.39 9.35 4.89
C MET A 69 8.32 10.28 5.67
N GLY A 70 8.70 9.90 6.88
CA GLY A 70 9.60 10.64 7.76
C GLY A 70 8.91 11.57 8.75
N ALA A 71 7.57 11.60 8.79
CA ALA A 71 6.82 12.47 9.70
C ALA A 71 6.86 11.99 11.15
N ASP A 72 6.91 12.91 12.11
CA ASP A 72 6.68 12.58 13.52
C ASP A 72 5.18 12.52 13.88
N GLU A 73 4.32 13.12 13.04
CA GLU A 73 2.87 13.08 13.17
C GLU A 73 2.24 11.84 12.53
N TYR A 74 1.15 11.36 13.15
CA TYR A 74 0.42 10.17 12.71
C TYR A 74 -1.02 10.50 12.28
N ARG A 75 -1.55 9.66 11.40
CA ARG A 75 -2.97 9.65 11.02
C ARG A 75 -3.56 8.26 11.11
N SER A 76 -4.82 8.21 11.53
CA SER A 76 -5.63 6.99 11.46
C SER A 76 -6.50 7.00 10.20
N GLN A 77 -6.65 5.86 9.55
CA GLN A 77 -7.52 5.71 8.39
C GLN A 77 -8.28 4.38 8.43
N VAL A 78 -9.52 4.41 7.95
CA VAL A 78 -10.33 3.21 7.71
C VAL A 78 -10.03 2.70 6.31
N LEU A 79 -9.86 1.39 6.18
CA LEU A 79 -9.38 0.70 4.99
C LEU A 79 -10.43 -0.31 4.54
N PRO A 80 -11.35 0.03 3.63
CA PRO A 80 -12.11 -0.98 2.92
C PRO A 80 -11.15 -1.75 2.01
N MET A 81 -11.23 -3.07 2.06
CA MET A 81 -10.40 -3.99 1.29
C MET A 81 -11.33 -4.87 0.47
N LEU A 82 -11.07 -4.95 -0.82
CA LEU A 82 -11.75 -5.87 -1.72
C LEU A 82 -10.67 -6.55 -2.55
N THR A 83 -10.69 -7.87 -2.54
CA THR A 83 -9.84 -8.70 -3.39
C THR A 83 -10.75 -9.64 -4.18
N VAL A 84 -10.55 -9.66 -5.50
CA VAL A 84 -11.21 -10.58 -6.43
C VAL A 84 -10.13 -11.28 -7.21
N GLN A 85 -10.13 -12.60 -7.22
CA GLN A 85 -9.15 -13.40 -7.95
C GLN A 85 -9.82 -14.48 -8.79
N ARG A 86 -9.29 -14.72 -9.99
CA ARG A 86 -9.68 -15.84 -10.86
C ARG A 86 -8.47 -16.32 -11.66
N GLY A 87 -7.97 -17.50 -11.33
CA GLY A 87 -6.73 -18.02 -11.91
C GLY A 87 -5.57 -17.06 -11.64
N ILE A 88 -4.85 -16.69 -12.71
CA ILE A 88 -3.78 -15.69 -12.64
C ILE A 88 -4.27 -14.24 -12.48
N PHE A 89 -5.54 -13.94 -12.75
CA PHE A 89 -6.04 -12.56 -12.71
C PHE A 89 -6.43 -12.18 -11.29
N PHE A 90 -6.10 -10.95 -10.89
CA PHE A 90 -6.59 -10.36 -9.66
C PHE A 90 -6.99 -8.90 -9.85
N ALA A 91 -7.92 -8.45 -9.01
CA ALA A 91 -8.24 -7.07 -8.76
C ALA A 91 -8.29 -6.89 -7.24
N ASP A 92 -7.47 -5.98 -6.72
CA ASP A 92 -7.29 -5.77 -5.30
C ASP A 92 -7.24 -4.27 -4.99
N THR A 93 -7.81 -3.88 -3.85
CA THR A 93 -7.85 -2.47 -3.46
C THR A 93 -6.46 -1.90 -3.18
N ALA A 94 -5.51 -2.71 -2.72
CA ALA A 94 -4.15 -2.29 -2.41
C ALA A 94 -3.19 -2.43 -3.60
N ARG A 95 -3.28 -3.52 -4.37
CA ARG A 95 -2.35 -3.85 -5.47
C ARG A 95 -2.86 -3.43 -6.86
N GLY A 96 -4.09 -2.93 -6.96
CA GLY A 96 -4.72 -2.59 -8.23
C GLY A 96 -5.15 -3.83 -9.02
N VAL A 97 -5.06 -3.78 -10.34
CA VAL A 97 -5.53 -4.86 -11.23
C VAL A 97 -4.33 -5.48 -11.94
N GLY A 98 -4.21 -6.80 -11.89
CA GLY A 98 -3.01 -7.45 -12.38
C GLY A 98 -3.11 -8.94 -12.60
N LEU A 99 -1.93 -9.49 -12.87
CA LEU A 99 -1.67 -10.91 -13.04
C LEU A 99 -0.71 -11.35 -11.93
N GLN A 100 -0.95 -12.52 -11.35
CA GLN A 100 -0.04 -13.19 -10.44
C GLN A 100 0.04 -14.67 -10.80
N TRP A 101 1.23 -15.23 -10.71
CA TRP A 101 1.49 -16.64 -10.97
C TRP A 101 2.57 -17.14 -10.01
N GLN A 102 2.47 -18.41 -9.65
CA GLN A 102 3.45 -19.10 -8.82
C GLN A 102 3.65 -20.52 -9.35
N SER A 103 4.90 -20.97 -9.38
CA SER A 103 5.27 -22.34 -9.72
C SER A 103 5.27 -23.26 -8.50
N ASP A 104 5.22 -24.56 -8.74
CA ASP A 104 5.40 -25.59 -7.71
C ASP A 104 6.78 -25.55 -7.04
N SER A 105 7.78 -24.94 -7.71
CA SER A 105 9.12 -24.73 -7.15
C SER A 105 9.22 -23.51 -6.25
N GLY A 106 8.09 -22.85 -5.96
CA GLY A 106 8.03 -21.68 -5.09
C GLY A 106 8.50 -20.37 -5.74
N PHE A 107 8.68 -20.34 -7.07
CA PHE A 107 8.95 -19.09 -7.78
C PHE A 107 7.63 -18.36 -8.08
N GLY A 108 7.54 -17.10 -7.70
CA GLY A 108 6.38 -16.24 -7.94
C GLY A 108 6.72 -15.08 -8.86
N ALA A 109 5.73 -14.65 -9.64
CA ALA A 109 5.79 -13.42 -10.43
C ALA A 109 4.43 -12.73 -10.45
N SER A 110 4.43 -11.40 -10.36
CA SER A 110 3.22 -10.59 -10.55
C SER A 110 3.50 -9.30 -11.30
N ALA A 111 2.50 -8.86 -12.06
CA ALA A 111 2.48 -7.57 -12.73
C ALA A 111 1.10 -6.93 -12.57
N ALA A 112 1.04 -5.69 -12.10
CA ALA A 112 -0.21 -5.00 -11.84
C ALA A 112 -0.17 -3.54 -12.27
N LEU A 113 -1.34 -2.98 -12.56
CA LEU A 113 -1.54 -1.55 -12.71
C LEU A 113 -2.26 -1.01 -11.48
N ASN A 114 -1.70 0.06 -10.91
CA ASN A 114 -2.20 0.69 -9.71
C ASN A 114 -2.17 2.23 -9.83
N TYR A 115 -2.74 2.91 -8.85
CA TYR A 115 -2.76 4.37 -8.78
C TYR A 115 -2.20 4.87 -7.45
N ASP A 116 -1.08 5.57 -7.51
CA ASP A 116 -0.54 6.30 -6.38
C ASP A 116 -1.18 7.69 -6.34
N PHE A 117 -1.79 8.03 -5.20
CA PHE A 117 -2.42 9.32 -5.00
C PHE A 117 -1.41 10.45 -4.71
N GLY A 118 -0.14 10.15 -4.47
CA GLY A 118 0.91 11.10 -4.12
C GLY A 118 0.73 11.70 -2.71
N ARG A 119 1.41 12.83 -2.46
CA ARG A 119 1.47 13.50 -1.15
C ARG A 119 0.90 14.92 -1.20
N THR A 120 -0.03 15.25 -0.31
CA THR A 120 -0.54 16.62 -0.13
C THR A 120 0.41 17.46 0.72
N GLU A 121 0.33 18.77 0.55
CA GLU A 121 1.05 19.74 1.40
C GLU A 121 0.23 20.20 2.61
N LYS A 122 -0.86 19.49 2.91
CA LYS A 122 -1.80 19.80 4.01
C LYS A 122 -2.28 18.50 4.63
N ASN A 123 -2.82 18.61 5.84
CA ASN A 123 -3.45 17.49 6.54
C ASN A 123 -4.56 16.86 5.68
N SER A 124 -4.47 15.55 5.52
CA SER A 124 -5.48 14.72 4.88
C SER A 124 -5.68 13.43 5.68
N THR A 125 -6.92 12.94 5.72
CA THR A 125 -7.25 11.63 6.30
C THR A 125 -6.93 10.51 5.32
N ASN A 126 -7.13 10.75 4.02
CA ASN A 126 -7.17 9.73 2.98
C ASN A 126 -5.92 9.69 2.09
N ARG A 127 -5.03 10.68 2.23
CA ARG A 127 -3.77 10.77 1.48
C ARG A 127 -2.63 11.15 2.42
N PRO A 128 -1.39 10.73 2.11
CA PRO A 128 -0.21 11.24 2.80
C PRO A 128 -0.13 12.76 2.68
N GLY A 129 0.34 13.44 3.72
CA GLY A 129 0.58 14.88 3.72
C GLY A 129 0.38 15.51 5.09
N SER A 130 0.93 16.70 5.29
CA SER A 130 0.86 17.42 6.55
C SER A 130 0.90 18.93 6.37
N ASN A 131 0.42 19.70 7.35
CA ASN A 131 0.47 21.16 7.29
C ASN A 131 1.90 21.72 7.41
N GLU A 132 2.83 20.94 7.96
CA GLU A 132 4.28 21.24 7.98
C GLU A 132 4.85 21.33 6.55
N LEU A 133 4.17 20.73 5.57
CA LEU A 133 4.59 20.71 4.17
C LEU A 133 4.04 21.89 3.37
N ILE A 134 3.28 22.82 3.96
CA ILE A 134 2.70 23.97 3.24
C ILE A 134 3.81 24.75 2.55
N GLY A 135 3.69 24.94 1.23
CA GLY A 135 4.69 25.63 0.41
C GLY A 135 5.69 24.70 -0.29
N MET A 136 5.74 23.42 0.12
CA MET A 136 6.45 22.37 -0.62
C MET A 136 5.76 21.99 -1.92
N GLY A 137 4.45 22.27 -2.03
CA GLY A 137 3.64 21.84 -3.15
C GLY A 137 3.17 20.40 -3.01
N THR A 138 2.01 20.12 -3.62
CA THR A 138 1.43 18.78 -3.67
C THR A 138 2.13 17.93 -4.72
N VAL A 139 2.60 16.75 -4.34
CA VAL A 139 2.96 15.67 -5.26
C VAL A 139 1.65 15.07 -5.77
N LYS A 140 1.33 15.27 -7.05
CA LYS A 140 0.08 14.78 -7.63
C LYS A 140 0.12 13.25 -7.82
N GLY A 141 -1.03 12.66 -8.10
CA GLY A 141 -1.11 11.23 -8.34
C GLY A 141 -0.50 10.78 -9.67
N ALA A 142 -0.13 9.51 -9.71
CA ALA A 142 0.47 8.84 -10.86
C ALA A 142 -0.11 7.43 -11.02
N THR A 143 -0.29 7.00 -12.26
CA THR A 143 -0.52 5.59 -12.56
C THR A 143 0.82 4.89 -12.54
N VAL A 144 0.88 3.72 -11.90
CA VAL A 144 2.08 2.91 -11.79
C VAL A 144 1.85 1.49 -12.28
N GLY A 145 2.93 0.88 -12.76
CA GLY A 145 3.04 -0.55 -12.97
C GLY A 145 3.88 -1.15 -11.85
N ASP A 146 3.31 -2.10 -11.13
CA ASP A 146 3.96 -2.84 -10.05
C ASP A 146 4.39 -4.21 -10.58
N PHE A 147 5.69 -4.50 -10.51
CA PHE A 147 6.27 -5.76 -10.96
C PHE A 147 6.99 -6.41 -9.80
N MET A 148 6.63 -7.64 -9.46
CA MET A 148 7.25 -8.38 -8.36
C MET A 148 7.67 -9.77 -8.82
N ILE A 149 8.82 -10.21 -8.34
CA ILE A 149 9.24 -11.60 -8.36
C ILE A 149 9.51 -12.07 -6.93
N SER A 150 9.29 -13.35 -6.68
CA SER A 150 9.59 -13.97 -5.39
C SER A 150 10.13 -15.38 -5.56
N GLN A 151 10.86 -15.84 -4.56
CA GLN A 151 11.34 -17.21 -4.47
C GLN A 151 11.20 -17.69 -3.03
N GLN A 152 10.48 -18.80 -2.84
CA GLN A 152 10.52 -19.55 -1.60
C GLN A 152 11.88 -20.25 -1.49
N LEU A 153 12.68 -19.84 -0.50
CA LEU A 153 14.03 -20.38 -0.28
C LEU A 153 13.98 -21.64 0.59
N THR A 154 13.09 -21.63 1.59
CA THR A 154 12.78 -22.75 2.47
C THR A 154 11.28 -22.75 2.77
N PRO A 155 10.72 -23.80 3.41
CA PRO A 155 9.30 -23.81 3.79
C PRO A 155 8.87 -22.62 4.67
N TRP A 156 9.80 -21.97 5.37
CA TRP A 156 9.53 -20.86 6.28
C TRP A 156 10.12 -19.52 5.82
N LEU A 157 10.84 -19.46 4.70
CA LEU A 157 11.54 -18.24 4.26
C LEU A 157 11.33 -18.00 2.77
N SER A 158 10.93 -16.78 2.41
CA SER A 158 10.88 -16.30 1.05
C SER A 158 11.72 -15.04 0.86
N ALA A 159 12.16 -14.81 -0.37
CA ALA A 159 12.77 -13.56 -0.81
C ALA A 159 11.93 -12.96 -1.94
N SER A 160 11.82 -11.64 -1.99
CA SER A 160 11.09 -10.92 -3.03
C SER A 160 11.85 -9.69 -3.51
N ALA A 161 11.60 -9.34 -4.77
CA ALA A 161 12.04 -8.09 -5.37
C ALA A 161 10.87 -7.45 -6.11
N GLU A 162 10.67 -6.16 -5.90
CA GLU A 162 9.57 -5.39 -6.47
C GLU A 162 10.09 -4.10 -7.11
N ALA A 163 9.50 -3.73 -8.25
CA ALA A 163 9.71 -2.47 -8.93
C ALA A 163 8.36 -1.81 -9.21
N GLU A 164 8.17 -0.61 -8.68
CA GLU A 164 7.02 0.25 -8.98
C GLU A 164 7.48 1.35 -9.94
N LEU A 165 6.97 1.28 -11.17
CA LEU A 165 7.37 2.15 -12.26
C LEU A 165 6.24 3.10 -12.62
N ARG A 166 6.54 4.40 -12.68
CA ARG A 166 5.57 5.41 -13.11
C ARG A 166 5.29 5.26 -14.61
N VAL A 167 4.04 4.96 -14.94
CA VAL A 167 3.58 4.82 -16.34
C VAL A 167 2.87 6.08 -16.84
N ALA A 168 2.15 6.81 -15.98
CA ALA A 168 1.46 8.05 -16.35
C ALA A 168 1.26 9.00 -15.15
N GLY A 169 0.83 10.24 -15.40
CA GLY A 169 0.57 11.23 -14.33
C GLY A 169 1.81 11.95 -13.82
N GLU A 170 1.87 12.24 -12.52
CA GLU A 170 2.97 12.98 -11.87
C GLU A 170 4.34 12.38 -12.19
N LYS A 171 5.36 13.23 -12.40
CA LYS A 171 6.73 12.78 -12.72
C LYS A 171 7.51 12.55 -11.43
N ARG A 172 7.00 11.66 -10.59
CA ARG A 172 7.53 11.40 -9.25
C ARG A 172 8.70 10.42 -9.18
N GLY A 173 9.16 9.85 -10.29
CA GLY A 173 10.19 8.80 -10.28
C GLY A 173 9.67 7.42 -9.87
N ASN A 174 10.59 6.47 -9.75
CA ASN A 174 10.32 5.05 -9.52
C ASN A 174 10.94 4.56 -8.20
N ARG A 175 10.35 3.52 -7.61
CA ARG A 175 10.83 2.90 -6.38
C ARG A 175 10.97 1.38 -6.53
N TYR A 176 11.78 0.82 -5.65
CA TYR A 176 12.15 -0.59 -5.63
C TYR A 176 12.16 -1.10 -4.19
N ARG A 177 11.82 -2.38 -4.02
CA ARG A 177 11.86 -3.06 -2.72
C ARG A 177 12.57 -4.39 -2.88
N LEU A 178 13.45 -4.71 -1.94
CA LEU A 178 14.00 -6.05 -1.74
C LEU A 178 13.56 -6.52 -0.36
N GLY A 179 12.90 -7.66 -0.30
CA GLY A 179 12.27 -8.15 0.93
C GLY A 179 12.59 -9.59 1.25
N PHE A 180 12.59 -9.91 2.53
CA PHE A 180 12.58 -11.26 3.07
C PHE A 180 11.40 -11.42 4.02
N GLU A 181 10.60 -12.46 3.82
CA GLU A 181 9.46 -12.80 4.67
C GLU A 181 9.72 -14.17 5.31
N GLY A 182 9.67 -14.21 6.63
CA GLY A 182 9.89 -15.42 7.42
C GLY A 182 8.66 -15.80 8.25
N ILE A 183 8.24 -17.06 8.21
CA ILE A 183 7.21 -17.61 9.09
C ILE A 183 7.82 -17.88 10.46
N ALA A 184 7.47 -17.04 11.44
CA ALA A 184 7.95 -17.16 12.82
C ALA A 184 7.13 -18.16 13.64
N TYR A 185 5.84 -18.31 13.32
CA TYR A 185 4.94 -19.27 13.95
C TYR A 185 3.84 -19.67 12.98
N HIS A 186 3.45 -20.95 13.00
CA HIS A 186 2.35 -21.45 12.18
C HIS A 186 1.62 -22.59 12.90
N SER A 187 0.29 -22.55 12.83
CA SER A 187 -0.64 -23.55 13.35
C SER A 187 -1.85 -23.66 12.42
N GLN A 188 -2.87 -24.42 12.81
CA GLN A 188 -4.09 -24.57 12.01
C GLN A 188 -4.89 -23.26 11.86
N THR A 189 -4.81 -22.37 12.85
CA THR A 189 -5.59 -21.13 12.89
C THR A 189 -4.72 -19.89 12.77
N ASP A 190 -3.47 -19.96 13.21
CA ASP A 190 -2.62 -18.79 13.40
C ASP A 190 -1.34 -18.88 12.58
N THR A 191 -1.00 -17.79 11.90
CA THR A 191 0.31 -17.59 11.25
C THR A 191 0.89 -16.26 11.70
N VAL A 192 2.16 -16.28 12.09
CA VAL A 192 2.93 -15.06 12.40
C VAL A 192 4.10 -14.98 11.43
N THR A 193 4.22 -13.86 10.72
CA THR A 193 5.32 -13.57 9.80
C THR A 193 6.14 -12.39 10.27
N LEU A 194 7.42 -12.42 9.96
CA LEU A 194 8.35 -11.31 10.08
C LEU A 194 8.85 -10.94 8.68
N ASP A 195 8.58 -9.71 8.30
CA ASP A 195 9.03 -9.09 7.06
C ASP A 195 10.19 -8.15 7.33
N ILE A 196 11.22 -8.19 6.49
CA ILE A 196 12.32 -7.23 6.49
C ILE A 196 12.56 -6.76 5.06
N ASP A 197 12.54 -5.45 4.85
CA ASP A 197 12.70 -4.85 3.53
C ASP A 197 13.78 -3.77 3.48
N ALA A 198 14.43 -3.68 2.33
CA ALA A 198 15.19 -2.50 1.90
C ALA A 198 14.39 -1.77 0.82
N HIS A 199 14.19 -0.46 1.02
CA HIS A 199 13.46 0.40 0.11
C HIS A 199 14.40 1.35 -0.61
N ALA A 200 14.38 1.33 -1.93
CA ALA A 200 15.22 2.17 -2.77
C ALA A 200 14.38 3.01 -3.75
N GLY A 201 14.92 4.15 -4.15
CA GLY A 201 14.31 5.03 -5.15
C GLY A 201 15.35 5.49 -6.16
N ASP A 202 14.90 5.78 -7.39
CA ASP A 202 15.71 6.56 -8.29
C ASP A 202 15.87 8.00 -7.75
N GLY A 203 16.81 8.77 -8.31
CA GLY A 203 17.09 10.12 -7.81
C GLY A 203 15.89 11.06 -7.93
N ARG A 204 14.98 10.80 -8.88
CA ARG A 204 13.76 11.59 -9.02
C ARG A 204 12.75 11.25 -7.93
N TYR A 205 12.60 9.98 -7.58
CA TYR A 205 11.75 9.53 -6.48
C TYR A 205 12.25 10.10 -5.16
N ASN A 206 13.53 9.90 -4.86
CA ASN A 206 14.11 10.39 -3.62
C ASN A 206 14.04 11.93 -3.53
N GLN A 207 14.35 12.65 -4.61
CA GLN A 207 14.21 14.12 -4.64
C GLN A 207 12.76 14.60 -4.51
N THR A 208 11.78 13.85 -5.02
CA THR A 208 10.35 14.23 -4.95
C THR A 208 9.81 14.13 -3.52
N TYR A 209 10.21 13.09 -2.79
CA TYR A 209 9.65 12.79 -1.47
C TYR A 209 10.50 13.32 -0.31
N PHE A 210 11.82 13.39 -0.47
CA PHE A 210 12.74 13.81 0.58
C PHE A 210 13.52 15.09 0.24
N GLY A 211 13.47 15.56 -1.02
CA GLY A 211 14.23 16.71 -1.47
C GLY A 211 13.59 18.07 -1.17
N VAL A 212 14.43 19.10 -1.06
CA VAL A 212 14.01 20.50 -0.96
C VAL A 212 14.74 21.34 -2.01
N SER A 213 14.00 21.78 -3.03
CA SER A 213 14.52 22.63 -4.10
C SER A 213 14.80 24.07 -3.63
N PRO A 214 15.59 24.86 -4.39
CA PRO A 214 15.84 26.27 -4.06
C PRO A 214 14.56 27.11 -3.92
N ILE A 215 13.55 26.86 -4.75
CA ILE A 215 12.27 27.58 -4.72
C ILE A 215 11.45 27.18 -3.49
N GLN A 216 11.44 25.89 -3.15
CA GLN A 216 10.75 25.40 -1.95
C GLN A 216 11.41 25.96 -0.68
N SER A 217 12.73 25.92 -0.59
CA SER A 217 13.49 26.51 0.52
C SER A 217 13.15 27.98 0.78
N GLN A 218 12.99 28.79 -0.27
CA GLN A 218 12.56 30.19 -0.15
C GLN A 218 11.12 30.35 0.34
N ARG A 219 10.24 29.38 0.05
CA ARG A 219 8.81 29.45 0.40
C ARG A 219 8.51 28.91 1.80
N THR A 220 9.29 27.94 2.28
CA THR A 220 9.02 27.22 3.53
C THR A 220 10.00 27.56 4.65
N GLY A 221 11.20 28.06 4.32
CA GLY A 221 12.30 28.21 5.27
C GLY A 221 13.09 26.93 5.52
N PHE A 222 12.71 25.80 4.90
CA PHE A 222 13.49 24.58 4.96
C PHE A 222 14.87 24.78 4.32
N SER A 223 15.89 24.15 4.91
CA SER A 223 17.21 24.06 4.29
C SER A 223 17.10 23.30 2.97
N ARG A 224 17.93 23.67 1.99
CA ARG A 224 17.98 22.94 0.73
C ARG A 224 18.50 21.54 0.98
N PHE A 225 17.92 20.57 0.29
CA PHE A 225 18.33 19.18 0.38
C PHE A 225 18.23 18.52 -0.99
N THR A 226 19.33 17.92 -1.42
CA THR A 226 19.40 17.14 -2.66
C THR A 226 19.45 15.67 -2.26
N ALA A 227 18.45 14.89 -2.68
CA ALA A 227 18.38 13.48 -2.41
C ALA A 227 18.79 12.70 -3.68
N ASP A 228 19.88 11.94 -3.59
CA ASP A 228 20.33 11.09 -4.70
C ASP A 228 19.55 9.77 -4.75
N SER A 229 19.75 8.98 -5.80
CA SER A 229 19.22 7.61 -5.91
C SER A 229 19.85 6.69 -4.87
N GLY A 230 19.09 5.69 -4.41
CA GLY A 230 19.60 4.66 -3.51
C GLY A 230 18.57 4.23 -2.48
N ILE A 231 19.04 3.45 -1.50
CA ILE A 231 18.24 2.97 -0.37
C ILE A 231 17.91 4.14 0.54
N TYR A 232 16.63 4.49 0.67
CA TYR A 232 16.16 5.56 1.53
C TYR A 232 15.67 5.06 2.89
N ALA A 233 15.29 3.78 2.99
CA ALA A 233 14.82 3.21 4.25
C ALA A 233 15.01 1.68 4.32
N TYR A 234 15.03 1.17 5.55
CA TYR A 234 14.81 -0.23 5.87
C TYR A 234 13.54 -0.34 6.70
N SER A 235 12.76 -1.41 6.52
CA SER A 235 11.61 -1.68 7.38
C SER A 235 11.64 -3.08 7.93
N ALA A 236 10.99 -3.26 9.08
CA ALA A 236 10.62 -4.56 9.61
C ALA A 236 9.16 -4.54 10.02
N ALA A 237 8.41 -5.60 9.74
CA ALA A 237 7.02 -5.73 10.16
C ALA A 237 6.74 -7.11 10.72
N LEU A 238 5.96 -7.17 11.80
CA LEU A 238 5.41 -8.40 12.33
C LEU A 238 3.92 -8.43 11.98
N ALA A 239 3.48 -9.48 11.30
CA ALA A 239 2.08 -9.70 10.99
C ALA A 239 1.57 -10.98 11.65
N TRP A 240 0.36 -10.91 12.21
CA TRP A 240 -0.37 -12.04 12.74
C TRP A 240 -1.68 -12.18 11.98
N GLN A 241 -1.89 -13.34 11.38
CA GLN A 241 -3.14 -13.73 10.77
C GLN A 241 -3.80 -14.83 11.59
N HIS A 242 -5.09 -14.68 11.87
CA HIS A 242 -5.90 -15.66 12.56
C HIS A 242 -7.14 -16.01 11.73
N THR A 243 -7.36 -17.30 11.51
CA THR A 243 -8.53 -17.85 10.82
C THR A 243 -9.53 -18.33 11.87
N PHE A 244 -10.71 -17.71 11.89
CA PHE A 244 -11.78 -18.10 12.82
C PHE A 244 -12.55 -19.30 12.29
N ASP A 245 -12.90 -19.26 11.00
CA ASP A 245 -13.60 -20.32 10.28
C ASP A 245 -13.34 -20.22 8.77
N ALA A 246 -14.10 -20.96 7.96
CA ALA A 246 -13.95 -21.00 6.50
C ALA A 246 -14.18 -19.63 5.81
N HIS A 247 -14.86 -18.69 6.46
CA HIS A 247 -15.22 -17.39 5.90
C HIS A 247 -14.50 -16.24 6.61
N TRP A 248 -14.34 -16.30 7.93
CA TRP A 248 -13.83 -15.19 8.72
C TRP A 248 -12.35 -15.35 9.09
N SER A 249 -11.59 -14.29 8.86
CA SER A 249 -10.22 -14.17 9.36
C SER A 249 -9.91 -12.74 9.79
N THR A 250 -8.91 -12.58 10.65
CA THR A 250 -8.36 -11.27 11.00
C THR A 250 -6.88 -11.22 10.67
N VAL A 251 -6.39 -10.03 10.39
CA VAL A 251 -4.97 -9.74 10.34
C VAL A 251 -4.65 -8.53 11.21
N ALA A 252 -3.56 -8.61 11.95
CA ALA A 252 -3.00 -7.49 12.67
C ALA A 252 -1.51 -7.39 12.33
N SER A 253 -1.00 -6.18 12.16
CA SER A 253 0.43 -5.97 12.00
C SER A 253 0.92 -4.73 12.70
N VAL A 254 2.20 -4.78 13.05
CA VAL A 254 2.98 -3.64 13.51
C VAL A 254 4.26 -3.59 12.71
N GLY A 255 4.71 -2.39 12.38
CA GLY A 255 5.92 -2.20 11.60
C GLY A 255 6.73 -1.02 12.08
N VAL A 256 8.01 -1.04 11.74
CA VAL A 256 8.94 0.09 11.91
C VAL A 256 9.67 0.31 10.59
N THR A 257 9.79 1.57 10.20
CA THR A 257 10.59 2.01 9.06
C THR A 257 11.68 2.94 9.58
N HIS A 258 12.93 2.64 9.28
CA HIS A 258 14.08 3.44 9.66
C HIS A 258 14.74 4.04 8.42
N TYR A 259 14.86 5.37 8.39
CA TYR A 259 15.42 6.12 7.28
C TYR A 259 16.95 6.10 7.30
N THR A 260 17.55 5.97 6.12
CA THR A 260 19.02 5.93 5.98
C THR A 260 19.60 7.34 5.92
N ASP A 261 20.93 7.44 5.98
CA ASP A 261 21.64 8.72 5.83
C ASP A 261 21.35 9.41 4.48
N GLN A 262 20.85 8.65 3.50
CA GLN A 262 20.42 9.17 2.20
C GLN A 262 19.29 10.20 2.30
N THR A 263 18.45 10.09 3.33
CA THR A 263 17.28 10.95 3.53
C THR A 263 17.25 11.61 4.90
N ARG A 264 18.00 11.12 5.88
CA ARG A 264 18.05 11.67 7.26
C ARG A 264 18.48 13.13 7.33
N GLY A 265 19.28 13.61 6.39
CA GLY A 265 19.66 15.03 6.32
C GLY A 265 18.56 15.96 5.78
N SER A 266 17.43 15.40 5.34
CA SER A 266 16.31 16.18 4.83
C SER A 266 15.56 16.85 5.97
N PRO A 267 15.22 18.15 5.86
CA PRO A 267 14.33 18.81 6.82
C PRO A 267 12.87 18.32 6.72
N LEU A 268 12.56 17.43 5.78
CA LEU A 268 11.25 16.75 5.69
C LEU A 268 11.23 15.44 6.49
N VAL A 269 12.39 14.92 6.93
CA VAL A 269 12.47 13.73 7.77
C VAL A 269 12.61 14.22 9.21
N GLU A 270 11.49 14.24 9.92
CA GLU A 270 11.37 14.71 11.31
C GLU A 270 11.77 13.62 12.31
N THR A 271 11.64 12.34 11.92
CA THR A 271 12.07 11.19 12.72
C THR A 271 12.91 10.19 11.91
N ASP A 272 13.94 9.63 12.57
CA ASP A 272 14.80 8.59 12.00
C ASP A 272 14.09 7.24 11.89
N ALA A 273 13.09 7.01 12.74
CA ALA A 273 12.27 5.81 12.75
C ALA A 273 10.80 6.15 12.95
N GLU A 274 9.95 5.53 12.15
CA GLU A 274 8.50 5.68 12.22
C GLU A 274 7.82 4.33 12.40
N GLY A 275 6.79 4.28 13.23
CA GLY A 275 5.99 3.10 13.47
C GLY A 275 4.81 3.01 12.50
N SER A 276 4.22 1.83 12.38
CA SER A 276 2.93 1.62 11.72
C SER A 276 2.16 0.52 12.41
N GLY A 277 0.84 0.58 12.30
CA GLY A 277 -0.03 -0.49 12.79
C GLY A 277 -1.26 -0.65 11.92
N LEU A 278 -1.71 -1.89 11.73
CA LEU A 278 -2.92 -2.22 11.02
C LEU A 278 -3.67 -3.34 11.75
N ILE A 279 -4.99 -3.27 11.74
CA ILE A 279 -5.86 -4.41 12.06
C ILE A 279 -6.99 -4.44 11.05
N ALA A 280 -7.34 -5.62 10.54
CA ALA A 280 -8.43 -5.80 9.59
C ALA A 280 -9.16 -7.13 9.81
N LEU A 281 -10.48 -7.08 9.67
CA LEU A 281 -11.34 -8.26 9.62
C LEU A 281 -11.70 -8.55 8.16
N ASN A 282 -11.63 -9.80 7.75
CA ASN A 282 -11.85 -10.26 6.39
C ASN A 282 -12.95 -11.34 6.34
N TYR A 283 -13.73 -11.32 5.27
CA TYR A 283 -14.75 -12.28 4.92
C TYR A 283 -14.49 -12.84 3.51
N ALA A 284 -14.33 -14.15 3.39
CA ALA A 284 -14.26 -14.87 2.12
C ALA A 284 -15.63 -15.44 1.74
N PHE A 285 -16.06 -15.22 0.50
CA PHE A 285 -17.35 -15.71 -0.03
C PHE A 285 -17.29 -17.15 -0.51
#